data_AF-A0A3E4VW59-F1
#
_entry.id   AF-A0A3E4VW59-F1
#
_cell.length_a   1.000
_cell.length_b   1.000
_cell.length_c   1.000
_cell.angle_alpha   90.00
_cell.angle_beta   90.00
_cell.angle_gamma   90.00
#
_symmetry.space_group_name_H-M   'P 1'
#
loop_
_entity.id
_entity.type
_entity.pdbx_description
1 polymer ?
#
loop_
_entity_poly.entity_id
_entity_poly.type
_entity_poly.pdbx_seq_one_letter_code
_entity_poly.pdbx_strand_id
1 'polypeptide(L)'
;MKIRNYMLIGLLPLCFTACQTDEIPVPPEGNGNTEQTPEEPGDSEDEPINEELLLGLNATLKNLVESRSGVINAWQTGNEIGLYTEDKNLKYTYNGSKWIAAEPYEVQKEQTVYAYHPYSENIRDMYLDIDVTKQEDVMYGQCVVTSDFPTAKPEMNHALSLVRVKILRDEYLGEGKVTDVTIRNVTSYLRMNIQDGVVWKQDKKSDIPIGGGYMLNDANPTVPEAILPPLYHPQDVSVSFKLDGKDMSYTFPSYHEWEAGKIYTYSIKIKGAYNGEVNKEDVPIDVEYWSQFGKTDDIVIREVDFSDFENQFSISTNHTQFGYDCYQNEGKPFGLFYTHWGSELFEGKVRFVFMQGSQIVEKFQPIDIKVQGDWDGKKIQCYVTAAPGTYQLVPLFQRKGESTWFKAIDYEQNGSPEEWMYEVKAPAPDNLPALRDILLEKEGDNTNFLAYRVPFNESFNVVYTLSNKGKKALKGEIKAVWEREFKLKSNSYRPGTQKQNTTNDVQWADEIGRVSVDIQPGIRYWKGIMECKITKYYKSPTDSNGTGYATPALHLYWKPEGSSEWTLLRLDADYLFNNNYQGADVWDETLNYINLILSDWN
;
A
#
# COMPACT_ATOMS: atom_id res chain seq x y z
N MET A 1 27.85 -10.65 4.03
CA MET A 1 29.05 -11.52 4.16
C MET A 1 30.14 -10.79 4.95
N LYS A 2 30.88 -11.49 5.83
CA LYS A 2 32.10 -11.12 6.59
C LYS A 2 32.62 -9.66 6.63
N ILE A 3 32.36 -8.99 7.77
CA ILE A 3 33.27 -8.25 8.69
C ILE A 3 34.71 -7.87 8.22
N ARG A 4 35.06 -6.58 8.42
CA ARG A 4 36.37 -6.00 8.83
C ARG A 4 36.06 -4.59 9.42
N ASN A 5 36.51 -4.09 10.59
CA ASN A 5 37.82 -4.05 11.30
C ASN A 5 38.91 -3.28 10.54
N TYR A 6 39.64 -2.29 11.10
CA TYR A 6 39.70 -1.68 12.45
C TYR A 6 40.47 -0.34 12.36
N MET A 7 40.31 0.59 13.33
CA MET A 7 41.43 1.37 13.92
C MET A 7 41.04 2.02 15.25
N LEU A 8 41.97 2.05 16.23
CA LEU A 8 41.75 2.56 17.60
C LEU A 8 43.09 2.90 18.28
N ILE A 9 43.22 4.12 18.82
CA ILE A 9 44.29 4.67 19.70
C ILE A 9 43.59 5.74 20.58
N GLY A 10 43.84 6.03 21.86
CA GLY A 10 44.87 5.65 22.85
C GLY A 10 45.59 6.91 23.41
N LEU A 11 45.96 7.13 24.68
CA LEU A 11 45.97 6.40 25.97
C LEU A 11 45.96 7.49 27.11
N LEU A 12 45.60 7.29 28.40
CA LEU A 12 44.87 6.23 29.10
C LEU A 12 44.09 6.77 30.37
N PRO A 13 44.48 6.71 31.69
CA PRO A 13 43.53 6.97 32.80
C PRO A 13 43.98 7.94 33.94
N LEU A 14 43.11 8.17 34.94
CA LEU A 14 43.48 8.45 36.34
C LEU A 14 42.42 7.86 37.29
N CYS A 15 42.83 7.08 38.29
CA CYS A 15 41.94 6.44 39.29
C CYS A 15 42.56 6.54 40.69
N PHE A 16 41.73 6.76 41.72
CA PHE A 16 42.04 6.41 43.11
C PHE A 16 40.78 6.07 43.90
N THR A 17 40.90 5.14 44.84
CA THR A 17 39.81 4.60 45.69
C THR A 17 40.36 4.26 47.08
N ALA A 18 39.65 4.61 48.15
CA ALA A 18 39.89 4.10 49.52
C ALA A 18 38.64 4.33 50.41
N CYS A 19 38.51 3.56 51.48
CA CYS A 19 37.38 3.61 52.44
C CYS A 19 37.90 3.62 53.90
N GLN A 20 37.08 4.12 54.83
CA GLN A 20 37.06 3.79 56.27
C GLN A 20 38.29 4.24 57.13
N THR A 21 38.25 4.38 58.46
CA THR A 21 37.20 4.12 59.50
C THR A 21 37.37 5.04 60.73
N ASP A 22 36.27 5.25 61.46
CA ASP A 22 36.01 5.53 62.91
C ASP A 22 37.10 5.98 63.91
N GLU A 23 36.70 6.86 64.85
CA GLU A 23 37.11 6.82 66.27
C GLU A 23 36.09 7.55 67.20
N ILE A 24 35.92 7.14 68.48
CA ILE A 24 34.92 7.68 69.45
C ILE A 24 35.48 7.72 70.89
N PRO A 25 35.57 8.92 71.53
CA PRO A 25 35.13 9.12 72.95
C PRO A 25 34.67 10.58 73.29
N VAL A 26 34.18 11.01 74.47
CA VAL A 26 33.31 10.51 75.58
C VAL A 26 32.86 11.76 76.42
N PRO A 27 31.62 11.87 76.99
CA PRO A 27 31.14 13.04 77.79
C PRO A 27 31.44 12.93 79.30
N PRO A 28 31.14 13.96 80.15
CA PRO A 28 29.90 13.93 80.98
C PRO A 28 29.35 15.32 81.47
N GLU A 29 28.38 15.27 82.41
CA GLU A 29 27.84 16.32 83.33
C GLU A 29 26.82 17.36 82.81
N GLY A 30 25.81 17.81 83.58
CA GLY A 30 25.32 17.36 84.90
C GLY A 30 24.36 18.34 85.63
N ASN A 31 23.37 17.80 86.39
CA ASN A 31 22.36 18.50 87.24
C ASN A 31 21.26 19.34 86.51
N GLY A 32 20.03 19.52 87.03
CA GLY A 32 19.33 18.86 88.15
C GLY A 32 18.20 19.69 88.79
N ASN A 33 17.08 19.06 89.18
CA ASN A 33 15.97 19.53 90.04
C ASN A 33 15.06 20.70 89.54
N THR A 34 13.77 20.87 89.89
CA THR A 34 12.68 20.01 90.45
C THR A 34 11.30 20.70 90.32
N GLU A 35 10.23 19.89 90.23
CA GLU A 35 8.85 20.12 90.76
C GLU A 35 7.76 21.02 90.08
N GLN A 36 6.60 20.37 89.90
CA GLN A 36 5.18 20.80 90.03
C GLN A 36 4.36 21.36 88.83
N THR A 37 3.09 20.90 88.81
CA THR A 37 1.98 20.91 87.81
C THR A 37 1.03 22.13 87.92
N PRO A 38 -0.06 22.31 87.11
CA PRO A 38 -0.72 21.42 86.12
C PRO A 38 -1.09 22.03 84.72
N GLU A 39 -1.90 21.27 83.97
CA GLU A 39 -2.67 21.49 82.70
C GLU A 39 -3.30 22.89 82.49
N GLU A 40 -3.77 23.33 81.31
CA GLU A 40 -4.27 22.73 80.03
C GLU A 40 -4.22 23.86 78.92
N PRO A 41 -4.54 23.66 77.61
CA PRO A 41 -4.67 22.45 76.80
C PRO A 41 -3.65 22.38 75.64
N GLY A 42 -3.66 21.28 74.86
CA GLY A 42 -2.66 21.02 73.80
C GLY A 42 -2.96 21.67 72.44
N ASP A 43 -1.90 22.08 71.75
CA ASP A 43 -1.86 22.14 70.29
C ASP A 43 -1.97 20.72 69.70
N SER A 44 -2.46 20.60 68.46
CA SER A 44 -2.42 19.34 67.72
C SER A 44 -1.01 19.10 67.17
N GLU A 45 -0.29 18.11 67.74
CA GLU A 45 0.99 17.66 67.19
C GLU A 45 0.79 17.04 65.79
N ASP A 46 1.64 17.40 64.83
CA ASP A 46 1.69 16.73 63.52
C ASP A 46 2.20 15.28 63.72
N GLU A 47 1.39 14.27 63.37
CA GLU A 47 1.85 12.88 63.40
C GLU A 47 3.00 12.67 62.40
N PRO A 48 4.06 11.93 62.78
CA PRO A 48 5.23 11.75 61.92
C PRO A 48 4.90 10.87 60.71
N ILE A 49 4.91 11.48 59.52
CA ILE A 49 4.66 10.83 58.22
C ILE A 49 5.53 9.58 58.06
N ASN A 50 4.90 8.44 57.77
CA ASN A 50 5.60 7.18 57.57
C ASN A 50 6.08 7.03 56.12
N GLU A 51 7.39 7.20 55.89
CA GLU A 51 8.01 7.07 54.56
C GLU A 51 7.74 5.72 53.88
N GLU A 52 7.52 4.63 54.64
CA GLU A 52 7.21 3.31 54.08
C GLU A 52 5.80 3.20 53.51
N LEU A 53 4.85 4.07 53.91
CA LEU A 53 3.45 4.08 53.44
C LEU A 53 3.21 5.06 52.28
N LEU A 54 4.21 5.85 51.87
CA LEU A 54 4.03 6.91 50.87
C LEU A 54 3.70 6.36 49.48
N LEU A 55 2.67 6.93 48.85
CA LEU A 55 2.21 6.57 47.51
C LEU A 55 3.30 6.84 46.47
N GLY A 56 3.93 5.76 45.99
CA GLY A 56 4.89 5.79 44.89
C GLY A 56 4.19 5.72 43.53
N LEU A 57 4.88 6.14 42.45
CA LEU A 57 4.39 5.98 41.09
C LEU A 57 5.45 5.38 40.16
N ASN A 58 5.07 4.31 39.47
CA ASN A 58 5.83 3.68 38.38
C ASN A 58 4.87 3.28 37.24
N ALA A 59 4.34 4.29 36.53
CA ALA A 59 3.44 4.12 35.40
C ALA A 59 4.15 3.53 34.17
N THR A 60 3.56 2.52 33.53
CA THR A 60 3.99 2.00 32.23
C THR A 60 3.13 2.55 31.10
N LEU A 61 3.62 2.48 29.87
CA LEU A 61 2.87 2.83 28.65
C LEU A 61 2.41 1.55 27.96
N LYS A 62 1.15 1.52 27.50
CA LYS A 62 0.65 0.42 26.67
C LYS A 62 1.22 0.53 25.27
N ASN A 63 2.15 -0.37 24.94
CA ASN A 63 2.99 -0.23 23.76
C ASN A 63 2.22 -0.02 22.45
N LEU A 64 2.58 1.07 21.79
CA LEU A 64 2.16 1.45 20.46
C LEU A 64 3.12 0.84 19.42
N VAL A 65 2.58 0.19 18.37
CA VAL A 65 3.35 -0.68 17.44
C VAL A 65 4.44 0.05 16.63
N GLU A 66 4.42 1.38 16.57
CA GLU A 66 5.34 2.20 15.77
C GLU A 66 5.83 3.41 16.57
N SER A 67 7.00 3.94 16.19
CA SER A 67 7.49 5.25 16.65
C SER A 67 6.69 6.42 16.04
N ARG A 68 6.60 7.53 16.79
CA ARG A 68 5.65 8.63 16.56
C ARG A 68 6.27 9.93 17.06
N SER A 69 5.82 11.07 16.55
CA SER A 69 6.25 12.41 16.98
C SER A 69 5.23 13.12 17.87
N GLY A 70 3.93 12.85 17.67
CA GLY A 70 2.84 13.51 18.37
C GLY A 70 2.26 12.77 19.59
N VAL A 71 2.82 11.64 20.04
CA VAL A 71 2.34 10.90 21.22
C VAL A 71 3.49 10.29 22.03
N ILE A 72 3.26 10.05 23.32
CA ILE A 72 4.25 9.63 24.30
C ILE A 72 4.50 8.11 24.17
N ASN A 73 5.65 7.74 23.60
CA ASN A 73 6.14 6.36 23.53
C ASN A 73 7.16 6.01 24.64
N ALA A 74 7.66 7.02 25.35
CA ALA A 74 8.47 6.92 26.57
C ALA A 74 8.30 8.20 27.40
N TRP A 75 8.26 8.09 28.73
CA TRP A 75 8.12 9.26 29.61
C TRP A 75 9.30 10.22 29.50
N GLN A 76 9.01 11.50 29.40
CA GLN A 76 9.98 12.59 29.25
C GLN A 76 9.94 13.52 30.48
N THR A 77 11.06 14.19 30.76
CA THR A 77 11.16 15.16 31.86
C THR A 77 10.09 16.25 31.69
N GLY A 78 9.24 16.44 32.71
CA GLY A 78 8.14 17.39 32.69
C GLY A 78 6.78 16.81 32.27
N ASN A 79 6.66 15.51 31.96
CA ASN A 79 5.34 14.89 31.89
C ASN A 79 4.69 14.84 33.28
N GLU A 80 3.39 15.13 33.37
CA GLU A 80 2.65 15.21 34.63
C GLU A 80 1.48 14.22 34.65
N ILE A 81 1.38 13.35 35.68
CA ILE A 81 0.27 12.44 35.90
C ILE A 81 -0.55 12.90 37.12
N GLY A 82 -1.88 12.80 37.02
CA GLY A 82 -2.74 12.81 38.19
C GLY A 82 -3.04 11.40 38.67
N LEU A 83 -2.87 11.17 39.98
CA LEU A 83 -3.38 9.99 40.67
C LEU A 83 -4.61 10.40 41.49
N TYR A 84 -5.77 9.93 41.06
CA TYR A 84 -7.04 10.14 41.74
C TYR A 84 -7.31 8.98 42.69
N THR A 85 -7.39 9.27 43.99
CA THR A 85 -7.67 8.32 45.08
C THR A 85 -9.17 8.34 45.42
N GLU A 86 -9.58 7.84 46.59
CA GLU A 86 -10.94 8.07 47.08
C GLU A 86 -11.22 9.55 47.43
N ASP A 87 -10.18 10.32 47.75
CA ASP A 87 -10.26 11.60 48.46
C ASP A 87 -9.46 12.77 47.84
N LYS A 88 -8.44 12.48 47.00
CA LYS A 88 -7.50 13.47 46.45
C LYS A 88 -7.21 13.26 44.95
N ASN A 89 -6.69 14.32 44.33
CA ASN A 89 -6.20 14.37 42.95
C ASN A 89 -4.72 14.77 42.94
N LEU A 90 -3.85 13.79 43.24
CA LEU A 90 -2.44 13.99 43.55
C LEU A 90 -1.60 14.20 42.28
N LYS A 91 -0.82 15.28 42.23
CA LYS A 91 0.08 15.59 41.11
C LYS A 91 1.41 14.85 41.23
N TYR A 92 1.82 14.18 40.15
CA TYR A 92 3.15 13.59 39.99
C TYR A 92 3.83 14.15 38.73
N THR A 93 5.11 14.51 38.82
CA THR A 93 5.91 15.00 37.68
C THR A 93 7.09 14.08 37.42
N TYR A 94 7.31 13.66 36.18
CA TYR A 94 8.47 12.83 35.82
C TYR A 94 9.73 13.69 35.67
N ASN A 95 10.80 13.36 36.38
CA ASN A 95 12.05 14.14 36.33
C ASN A 95 13.04 13.68 35.24
N GLY A 96 12.72 12.63 34.49
CA GLY A 96 13.64 11.95 33.56
C GLY A 96 14.29 10.68 34.13
N SER A 97 13.94 10.29 35.36
CA SER A 97 14.36 9.02 35.98
C SER A 97 13.24 8.39 36.82
N LYS A 98 12.56 9.19 37.66
CA LYS A 98 11.43 8.77 38.49
C LYS A 98 10.34 9.83 38.52
N TRP A 99 9.15 9.41 38.93
CA TRP A 99 8.05 10.30 39.28
C TRP A 99 8.29 10.95 40.65
N ILE A 100 7.95 12.22 40.77
CA ILE A 100 8.05 13.03 41.99
C ILE A 100 6.64 13.52 42.34
N ALA A 101 6.15 13.19 43.54
CA ALA A 101 4.88 13.72 44.05
C ALA A 101 5.01 15.22 44.39
N ALA A 102 3.93 15.98 44.22
CA ALA A 102 3.85 17.38 44.66
C ALA A 102 3.53 17.51 46.17
N GLU A 103 2.84 16.52 46.75
CA GLU A 103 2.50 16.42 48.17
C GLU A 103 2.65 14.95 48.62
N PRO A 104 2.93 14.67 49.92
CA PRO A 104 2.89 13.32 50.45
C PRO A 104 1.45 12.80 50.61
N TYR A 105 1.28 11.48 50.48
CA TYR A 105 0.02 10.77 50.72
C TYR A 105 0.32 9.35 51.17
N GLU A 106 -0.32 8.90 52.26
CA GLU A 106 -0.11 7.57 52.84
C GLU A 106 -1.19 6.58 52.42
N VAL A 107 -0.78 5.37 52.01
CA VAL A 107 -1.70 4.28 51.64
C VAL A 107 -2.09 3.48 52.89
N GLN A 108 -2.99 4.03 53.70
CA GLN A 108 -3.41 3.42 54.98
C GLN A 108 -4.33 2.18 54.82
N LYS A 109 -4.83 1.91 53.61
CA LYS A 109 -5.72 0.77 53.28
C LYS A 109 -5.62 0.39 51.80
N GLU A 110 -6.17 -0.77 51.44
CA GLU A 110 -6.42 -1.13 50.04
C GLU A 110 -7.34 -0.11 49.36
N GLN A 111 -6.93 0.39 48.19
CA GLN A 111 -7.72 1.30 47.36
C GLN A 111 -7.36 1.20 45.87
N THR A 112 -8.32 1.46 44.99
CA THR A 112 -8.07 1.64 43.55
C THR A 112 -7.67 3.08 43.28
N VAL A 113 -6.55 3.26 42.57
CA VAL A 113 -6.04 4.56 42.13
C VAL A 113 -6.22 4.66 40.62
N TYR A 114 -6.85 5.75 40.18
CA TYR A 114 -7.05 6.07 38.77
C TYR A 114 -6.01 7.08 38.31
N ALA A 115 -5.22 6.71 37.31
CA ALA A 115 -4.13 7.52 36.77
C ALA A 115 -4.56 8.17 35.45
N TYR A 116 -4.19 9.43 35.23
CA TYR A 116 -4.42 10.11 33.95
C TYR A 116 -3.30 11.09 33.60
N HIS A 117 -3.14 11.38 32.31
CA HIS A 117 -2.21 12.37 31.75
C HIS A 117 -2.93 13.18 30.66
N PRO A 118 -2.70 14.50 30.53
CA PRO A 118 -1.95 15.37 31.45
C PRO A 118 -2.69 15.63 32.77
N TYR A 119 -1.96 15.98 33.82
CA TYR A 119 -2.53 16.41 35.10
C TYR A 119 -3.45 17.64 34.93
N SER A 120 -4.52 17.71 35.74
CA SER A 120 -5.38 18.88 35.84
C SER A 120 -5.91 19.03 37.27
N GLU A 121 -5.72 20.22 37.85
CA GLU A 121 -6.33 20.58 39.15
C GLU A 121 -7.86 20.59 39.09
N ASN A 122 -8.45 20.77 37.91
CA ASN A 122 -9.88 21.02 37.70
C ASN A 122 -10.70 19.76 37.34
N ILE A 123 -10.27 18.57 37.80
CA ILE A 123 -11.06 17.35 37.69
C ILE A 123 -12.28 17.39 38.63
N ARG A 124 -13.43 16.87 38.20
CA ARG A 124 -14.64 16.71 39.03
C ARG A 124 -15.35 15.42 38.69
N ASP A 125 -15.83 14.69 39.71
CA ASP A 125 -16.59 13.44 39.55
C ASP A 125 -15.89 12.41 38.63
N MET A 126 -14.55 12.33 38.68
CA MET A 126 -13.67 11.54 37.81
C MET A 126 -13.66 11.92 36.31
N TYR A 127 -14.17 13.09 35.94
CA TYR A 127 -14.15 13.59 34.55
C TYR A 127 -13.03 14.60 34.28
N LEU A 128 -12.16 14.27 33.31
CA LEU A 128 -11.18 15.16 32.70
C LEU A 128 -11.78 15.86 31.48
N ASP A 129 -11.79 17.19 31.47
CA ASP A 129 -12.11 17.98 30.27
C ASP A 129 -10.84 18.20 29.41
N ILE A 130 -10.97 18.02 28.09
CA ILE A 130 -9.87 17.94 27.13
C ILE A 130 -10.09 18.97 26.02
N ASP A 131 -9.09 19.81 25.73
CA ASP A 131 -9.05 20.63 24.51
C ASP A 131 -8.05 20.06 23.50
N VAL A 132 -8.60 19.44 22.44
CA VAL A 132 -7.83 18.79 21.36
C VAL A 132 -6.96 19.80 20.60
N THR A 133 -7.28 21.09 20.61
CA THR A 133 -6.47 22.12 19.89
C THR A 133 -5.05 22.25 20.45
N LYS A 134 -4.81 21.81 21.68
CA LYS A 134 -3.46 21.76 22.27
C LYS A 134 -2.57 20.64 21.74
N GLN A 135 -3.17 19.57 21.18
CA GLN A 135 -2.48 18.33 20.80
C GLN A 135 -1.70 17.66 21.96
N GLU A 136 -2.30 17.65 23.16
CA GLU A 136 -1.81 16.87 24.31
C GLU A 136 -2.26 15.39 24.18
N ASP A 137 -1.35 14.45 24.43
CA ASP A 137 -1.60 13.00 24.32
C ASP A 137 -2.31 12.46 25.56
N VAL A 138 -3.65 12.51 25.54
CA VAL A 138 -4.44 12.12 26.72
C VAL A 138 -4.38 10.61 26.96
N MET A 139 -4.00 10.22 28.17
CA MET A 139 -3.92 8.83 28.62
C MET A 139 -4.64 8.60 29.94
N TYR A 140 -5.05 7.34 30.18
CA TYR A 140 -5.68 6.88 31.42
C TYR A 140 -5.21 5.47 31.81
N GLY A 141 -5.31 5.11 33.08
CA GLY A 141 -4.97 3.79 33.58
C GLY A 141 -5.45 3.61 35.03
N GLN A 142 -5.36 2.40 35.57
CA GLN A 142 -5.71 2.14 36.97
C GLN A 142 -4.88 1.02 37.57
N CYS A 143 -4.74 1.02 38.89
CA CYS A 143 -4.15 -0.07 39.67
C CYS A 143 -4.67 -0.04 41.11
N VAL A 144 -4.56 -1.16 41.82
CA VAL A 144 -4.78 -1.23 43.28
C VAL A 144 -3.46 -1.02 44.01
N VAL A 145 -3.50 -0.31 45.13
CA VAL A 145 -2.38 -0.15 46.09
C VAL A 145 -2.84 -0.54 47.50
N THR A 146 -1.89 -0.94 48.35
CA THR A 146 -2.12 -1.30 49.76
C THR A 146 -1.02 -0.70 50.64
N SER A 147 -1.16 -0.79 51.97
CA SER A 147 -0.10 -0.45 52.94
C SER A 147 1.22 -1.16 52.66
N ASP A 148 1.14 -2.43 52.27
CA ASP A 148 2.28 -3.31 52.03
C ASP A 148 2.90 -3.07 50.64
N PHE A 149 2.13 -2.47 49.72
CA PHE A 149 2.51 -2.18 48.35
C PHE A 149 2.00 -0.80 47.89
N PRO A 150 2.51 0.31 48.46
CA PRO A 150 1.98 1.65 48.21
C PRO A 150 2.43 2.25 46.87
N THR A 151 3.21 1.54 46.05
CA THR A 151 3.63 2.05 44.73
C THR A 151 2.60 1.70 43.65
N ALA A 152 1.88 2.71 43.17
CA ALA A 152 0.99 2.64 42.03
C ALA A 152 1.75 2.27 40.74
N LYS A 153 1.19 1.30 39.99
CA LYS A 153 1.76 0.74 38.74
C LYS A 153 0.68 0.63 37.65
N PRO A 154 0.07 1.75 37.22
CA PRO A 154 -0.92 1.74 36.15
C PRO A 154 -0.26 1.46 34.80
N GLU A 155 -0.91 0.65 33.96
CA GLU A 155 -0.66 0.66 32.51
C GLU A 155 -1.48 1.79 31.87
N MET A 156 -0.79 2.77 31.29
CA MET A 156 -1.42 3.93 30.66
C MET A 156 -1.83 3.62 29.22
N ASN A 157 -3.11 3.82 28.93
CA ASN A 157 -3.78 3.60 27.65
C ASN A 157 -4.02 4.98 27.01
N HIS A 158 -3.72 5.16 25.72
CA HIS A 158 -4.04 6.37 24.98
C HIS A 158 -5.55 6.46 24.72
N ALA A 159 -6.19 7.54 25.17
CA ALA A 159 -7.64 7.74 25.08
C ALA A 159 -8.10 8.27 23.71
N LEU A 160 -7.18 8.83 22.93
CA LEU A 160 -7.43 9.46 21.64
C LEU A 160 -6.82 8.65 20.49
N SER A 161 -7.18 9.01 19.25
CA SER A 161 -6.67 8.39 18.02
C SER A 161 -5.56 9.26 17.40
N LEU A 162 -4.63 8.64 16.67
CA LEU A 162 -3.62 9.38 15.89
C LEU A 162 -3.93 9.30 14.40
N VAL A 163 -4.25 10.44 13.78
CA VAL A 163 -4.52 10.51 12.33
C VAL A 163 -3.32 11.13 11.62
N ARG A 164 -2.81 10.40 10.63
CA ARG A 164 -1.67 10.77 9.79
C ARG A 164 -2.14 11.05 8.37
N VAL A 165 -1.60 12.09 7.74
CA VAL A 165 -1.85 12.40 6.33
C VAL A 165 -0.54 12.36 5.56
N LYS A 166 -0.47 11.55 4.51
CA LYS A 166 0.59 11.55 3.51
C LYS A 166 0.02 12.15 2.24
N ILE A 167 0.64 13.21 1.71
CA ILE A 167 0.28 13.76 0.40
C ILE A 167 1.35 13.29 -0.59
N LEU A 168 0.92 12.70 -1.70
CA LEU A 168 1.77 12.08 -2.72
C LEU A 168 1.53 12.77 -4.07
N ARG A 169 2.61 13.09 -4.78
CA ARG A 169 2.59 13.74 -6.10
C ARG A 169 1.80 12.91 -7.10
N ASP A 170 2.01 11.59 -7.15
CA ASP A 170 1.36 10.66 -8.08
C ASP A 170 1.41 11.18 -9.53
N GLU A 171 0.35 11.81 -10.03
CA GLU A 171 0.24 12.33 -11.41
C GLU A 171 0.52 13.85 -11.56
N TYR A 172 0.89 14.55 -10.48
CA TYR A 172 0.97 16.01 -10.43
C TYR A 172 2.30 16.63 -10.95
N LEU A 173 2.18 17.53 -11.93
CA LEU A 173 3.29 18.20 -12.63
C LEU A 173 3.80 19.51 -12.01
N GLY A 174 3.13 20.06 -11.00
CA GLY A 174 3.50 21.36 -10.43
C GLY A 174 4.83 21.36 -9.66
N GLU A 175 5.19 22.48 -9.05
CA GLU A 175 6.34 22.57 -8.14
C GLU A 175 6.20 21.50 -7.03
N GLY A 176 4.97 21.28 -6.55
CA GLY A 176 4.65 20.31 -5.51
C GLY A 176 4.88 20.86 -4.11
N LYS A 177 4.69 22.17 -3.93
CA LYS A 177 4.89 22.90 -2.69
C LYS A 177 3.62 22.91 -1.86
N VAL A 178 3.67 22.27 -0.69
CA VAL A 178 2.59 22.27 0.30
C VAL A 178 2.87 23.38 1.31
N THR A 179 2.10 24.47 1.27
CA THR A 179 2.33 25.61 2.19
C THR A 179 1.66 25.42 3.55
N ASP A 180 0.46 24.84 3.56
CA ASP A 180 -0.42 24.71 4.72
C ASP A 180 -1.13 23.35 4.68
N VAL A 181 -1.33 22.70 5.84
CA VAL A 181 -2.15 21.49 6.01
C VAL A 181 -2.98 21.60 7.30
N THR A 182 -4.28 21.36 7.22
CA THR A 182 -5.23 21.54 8.34
C THR A 182 -6.32 20.47 8.29
N ILE A 183 -6.58 19.81 9.41
CA ILE A 183 -7.77 18.96 9.59
C ILE A 183 -8.90 19.84 10.11
N ARG A 184 -9.99 19.96 9.34
CA ARG A 184 -11.10 20.87 9.61
C ARG A 184 -12.30 20.19 10.25
N ASN A 185 -13.10 20.97 10.97
CA ASN A 185 -14.37 20.54 11.59
C ASN A 185 -14.21 19.40 12.63
N VAL A 186 -13.06 19.36 13.30
CA VAL A 186 -12.79 18.40 14.39
C VAL A 186 -13.61 18.80 15.62
N THR A 187 -14.24 17.84 16.29
CA THR A 187 -14.81 18.10 17.62
C THR A 187 -13.67 18.30 18.61
N SER A 188 -13.51 19.53 19.11
CA SER A 188 -12.27 19.96 19.76
C SER A 188 -12.33 20.03 21.28
N TYR A 189 -13.53 19.93 21.87
CA TYR A 189 -13.72 19.80 23.31
C TYR A 189 -14.34 18.45 23.61
N LEU A 190 -13.70 17.70 24.51
CA LEU A 190 -14.10 16.36 24.91
C LEU A 190 -14.14 16.27 26.43
N ARG A 191 -14.82 15.26 26.95
CA ARG A 191 -14.78 14.87 28.35
C ARG A 191 -14.45 13.39 28.44
N MET A 192 -13.52 12.99 29.30
CA MET A 192 -13.13 11.61 29.52
C MET A 192 -13.37 11.20 30.98
N ASN A 193 -13.93 10.01 31.21
CA ASN A 193 -13.94 9.39 32.53
C ASN A 193 -12.60 8.68 32.76
N ILE A 194 -11.86 9.05 33.82
CA ILE A 194 -10.54 8.46 34.09
C ILE A 194 -10.61 7.00 34.57
N GLN A 195 -11.79 6.52 34.99
CA GLN A 195 -12.00 5.14 35.44
C GLN A 195 -11.91 4.11 34.29
N ASP A 196 -12.48 4.44 33.13
CA ASP A 196 -12.65 3.52 32.00
C ASP A 196 -12.09 4.05 30.65
N GLY A 197 -11.76 5.33 30.58
CA GLY A 197 -11.28 6.02 29.38
C GLY A 197 -12.38 6.35 28.37
N VAL A 198 -13.66 6.24 28.73
CA VAL A 198 -14.76 6.58 27.82
C VAL A 198 -14.75 8.08 27.55
N VAL A 199 -14.80 8.45 26.25
CA VAL A 199 -14.71 9.83 25.77
C VAL A 199 -16.05 10.30 25.21
N TRP A 200 -16.65 11.29 25.85
CA TRP A 200 -17.82 12.02 25.35
C TRP A 200 -17.40 13.25 24.54
N LYS A 201 -18.21 13.53 23.51
CA LYS A 201 -18.00 14.60 22.52
C LYS A 201 -18.90 15.78 22.88
N GLN A 202 -18.37 17.00 22.79
CA GLN A 202 -19.13 18.24 23.00
C GLN A 202 -19.32 18.97 21.66
N ASP A 203 -20.24 19.94 21.58
CA ASP A 203 -20.60 20.58 20.31
C ASP A 203 -19.50 21.49 19.71
N LYS A 204 -18.46 21.85 20.48
CA LYS A 204 -17.38 22.74 20.01
C LYS A 204 -16.60 22.08 18.86
N LYS A 205 -16.69 22.68 17.68
CA LYS A 205 -15.84 22.38 16.52
C LYS A 205 -14.63 23.32 16.46
N SER A 206 -13.52 22.85 15.91
CA SER A 206 -12.35 23.67 15.55
C SER A 206 -11.56 23.03 14.40
N ASP A 207 -10.72 23.84 13.78
CA ASP A 207 -9.75 23.41 12.78
C ASP A 207 -8.38 23.21 13.45
N ILE A 208 -7.69 22.12 13.11
CA ILE A 208 -6.41 21.70 13.68
C ILE A 208 -5.32 21.82 12.59
N PRO A 209 -4.41 22.81 12.65
CA PRO A 209 -3.24 22.87 11.77
C PRO A 209 -2.28 21.70 12.08
N ILE A 210 -1.85 20.96 11.06
CA ILE A 210 -1.02 19.76 11.24
C ILE A 210 0.34 19.82 10.55
N GLY A 211 0.61 20.87 9.75
CA GLY A 211 1.89 21.06 9.07
C GLY A 211 1.81 22.02 7.89
N GLY A 212 2.89 22.06 7.11
CA GLY A 212 3.06 22.97 5.97
C GLY A 212 4.54 23.23 5.69
N GLY A 213 4.84 24.03 4.66
CA GLY A 213 6.19 24.46 4.31
C GLY A 213 7.10 23.40 3.70
N TYR A 214 6.57 22.34 3.08
CA TYR A 214 7.36 21.22 2.53
C TYR A 214 7.08 20.95 1.04
N MET A 215 7.94 20.13 0.41
CA MET A 215 7.79 19.69 -0.98
C MET A 215 7.31 18.24 -1.04
N LEU A 216 6.43 17.90 -1.99
CA LEU A 216 5.99 16.53 -2.25
C LEU A 216 7.17 15.66 -2.71
N ASN A 217 7.38 14.54 -2.01
CA ASN A 217 8.46 13.58 -2.24
C ASN A 217 7.95 12.17 -1.99
N ASP A 218 7.54 11.47 -3.03
CA ASP A 218 6.81 10.20 -2.90
C ASP A 218 7.70 9.05 -2.40
N ALA A 219 9.03 9.16 -2.54
CA ALA A 219 10.01 8.22 -2.01
C ALA A 219 10.25 8.40 -0.50
N ASN A 220 10.13 9.63 0.02
CA ASN A 220 10.28 9.96 1.45
C ASN A 220 9.22 11.00 1.85
N PRO A 221 7.93 10.62 1.92
CA PRO A 221 6.84 11.57 2.11
C PRO A 221 6.84 12.14 3.52
N THR A 222 6.68 13.46 3.63
CA THR A 222 6.38 14.13 4.90
C THR A 222 5.03 13.63 5.43
N VAL A 223 4.97 13.31 6.72
CA VAL A 223 3.80 12.72 7.38
C VAL A 223 3.31 13.63 8.50
N PRO A 224 2.64 14.76 8.21
CA PRO A 224 1.94 15.52 9.24
C PRO A 224 0.90 14.63 9.95
N GLU A 225 0.84 14.74 11.27
CA GLU A 225 0.00 13.90 12.14
C GLU A 225 -0.67 14.73 13.24
N ALA A 226 -1.84 14.28 13.69
CA ALA A 226 -2.61 14.93 14.76
C ALA A 226 -3.34 13.92 15.65
N ILE A 227 -3.41 14.26 16.93
CA ILE A 227 -4.22 13.58 17.94
C ILE A 227 -5.66 14.05 17.77
N LEU A 228 -6.58 13.12 17.47
CA LEU A 228 -7.99 13.40 17.18
C LEU A 228 -8.93 12.54 18.05
N PRO A 229 -10.18 12.98 18.29
CA PRO A 229 -11.15 12.19 19.06
C PRO A 229 -11.40 10.81 18.43
N PRO A 230 -11.74 9.78 19.22
CA PRO A 230 -12.29 8.55 18.68
C PRO A 230 -13.63 8.82 17.95
N LEU A 231 -13.65 8.63 16.63
CA LEU A 231 -14.79 8.91 15.76
C LEU A 231 -15.21 7.66 14.99
N TYR A 232 -16.21 6.94 15.51
CA TYR A 232 -17.14 6.20 14.66
C TYR A 232 -17.79 7.20 13.70
N HIS A 233 -17.56 7.03 12.40
CA HIS A 233 -18.01 7.91 11.32
C HIS A 233 -17.49 9.36 11.44
N PRO A 234 -16.30 9.70 10.87
CA PRO A 234 -15.75 11.06 10.87
C PRO A 234 -16.46 11.98 9.86
N GLN A 235 -17.79 12.02 9.92
CA GLN A 235 -18.64 12.79 9.02
C GLN A 235 -18.31 14.28 9.08
N ASP A 236 -18.27 14.91 7.90
CA ASP A 236 -17.93 16.32 7.66
C ASP A 236 -16.55 16.77 8.17
N VAL A 237 -15.70 15.84 8.63
CA VAL A 237 -14.28 16.08 8.90
C VAL A 237 -13.51 15.97 7.59
N SER A 238 -12.59 16.89 7.33
CA SER A 238 -11.79 16.91 6.11
C SER A 238 -10.35 17.31 6.41
N VAL A 239 -9.41 16.94 5.54
CA VAL A 239 -8.10 17.59 5.47
C VAL A 239 -8.07 18.54 4.29
N SER A 240 -7.71 19.78 4.54
CA SER A 240 -7.49 20.81 3.52
C SER A 240 -6.03 21.26 3.56
N PHE A 241 -5.48 21.52 2.38
CA PHE A 241 -4.08 21.90 2.21
C PHE A 241 -3.93 22.81 0.99
N LYS A 242 -2.84 23.58 0.95
CA LYS A 242 -2.50 24.41 -0.22
C LYS A 242 -1.35 23.80 -0.99
N LEU A 243 -1.60 23.49 -2.26
CA LEU A 243 -0.64 22.91 -3.20
C LEU A 243 -0.37 23.90 -4.34
N ASP A 244 0.86 24.39 -4.45
CA ASP A 244 1.28 25.44 -5.40
C ASP A 244 0.35 26.67 -5.37
N GLY A 245 -0.09 27.04 -4.17
CA GLY A 245 -1.00 28.16 -3.92
C GLY A 245 -2.49 27.88 -4.22
N LYS A 246 -2.85 26.67 -4.68
CA LYS A 246 -4.24 26.24 -4.88
C LYS A 246 -4.78 25.57 -3.62
N ASP A 247 -5.93 26.00 -3.14
CA ASP A 247 -6.65 25.34 -2.05
C ASP A 247 -7.21 23.97 -2.51
N MET A 248 -6.85 22.92 -1.78
CA MET A 248 -7.29 21.53 -1.96
C MET A 248 -8.04 21.06 -0.71
N SER A 249 -8.92 20.07 -0.86
CA SER A 249 -9.63 19.45 0.26
C SER A 249 -9.97 17.99 -0.03
N TYR A 250 -9.96 17.15 1.01
CA TYR A 250 -10.39 15.76 1.00
C TYR A 250 -11.21 15.48 2.26
N THR A 251 -12.50 15.17 2.10
CA THR A 251 -13.38 14.74 3.20
C THR A 251 -13.10 13.28 3.55
N PHE A 252 -12.93 12.96 4.83
CA PHE A 252 -12.72 11.58 5.24
C PHE A 252 -14.00 10.75 5.03
N PRO A 253 -13.91 9.55 4.42
CA PRO A 253 -15.10 8.72 4.19
C PRO A 253 -15.84 8.38 5.49
N SER A 254 -17.16 8.59 5.48
CA SER A 254 -18.02 8.47 6.66
C SER A 254 -18.15 7.03 7.20
N TYR A 255 -17.80 6.01 6.43
CA TYR A 255 -17.77 4.62 6.89
C TYR A 255 -16.49 4.24 7.66
N HIS A 256 -15.52 5.15 7.80
CA HIS A 256 -14.35 4.91 8.65
C HIS A 256 -14.70 5.02 10.14
N GLU A 257 -13.89 4.36 10.97
CA GLU A 257 -13.98 4.40 12.42
C GLU A 257 -12.58 4.66 13.00
N TRP A 258 -12.48 5.66 13.88
CA TRP A 258 -11.25 5.97 14.62
C TRP A 258 -11.43 5.54 16.09
N GLU A 259 -10.69 4.52 16.52
CA GLU A 259 -10.66 4.03 17.89
C GLU A 259 -9.53 4.69 18.72
N ALA A 260 -9.65 4.67 20.04
CA ALA A 260 -8.60 5.07 20.97
C ALA A 260 -7.32 4.22 20.80
N GLY A 261 -6.15 4.84 20.87
CA GLY A 261 -4.82 4.20 20.78
C GLY A 261 -4.39 3.71 19.39
N LYS A 262 -5.26 3.76 18.37
CA LYS A 262 -4.92 3.34 16.99
C LYS A 262 -4.27 4.47 16.17
N ILE A 263 -3.64 4.09 15.06
CA ILE A 263 -3.19 5.02 14.01
C ILE A 263 -4.06 4.82 12.77
N TYR A 264 -4.46 5.92 12.11
CA TYR A 264 -5.07 5.90 10.79
C TYR A 264 -4.22 6.73 9.84
N THR A 265 -3.62 6.08 8.83
CA THR A 265 -2.73 6.75 7.86
C THR A 265 -3.41 6.88 6.51
N TYR A 266 -3.83 8.10 6.18
CA TYR A 266 -4.44 8.43 4.89
C TYR A 266 -3.36 8.82 3.89
N SER A 267 -3.38 8.21 2.70
CA SER A 267 -2.44 8.51 1.60
C SER A 267 -3.20 9.15 0.44
N ILE A 268 -3.07 10.46 0.30
CA ILE A 268 -3.77 11.28 -0.69
C ILE A 268 -2.87 11.43 -1.93
N LYS A 269 -3.21 10.73 -3.00
CA LYS A 269 -2.54 10.81 -4.30
C LYS A 269 -3.14 11.95 -5.13
N ILE A 270 -2.31 12.90 -5.58
CA ILE A 270 -2.78 14.02 -6.40
C ILE A 270 -2.90 13.56 -7.87
N LYS A 271 -4.14 13.24 -8.27
CA LYS A 271 -4.45 12.82 -9.65
C LYS A 271 -4.32 13.97 -10.65
N GLY A 272 -3.87 13.64 -11.85
CA GLY A 272 -3.72 14.55 -12.97
C GLY A 272 -5.06 14.85 -13.63
N ALA A 273 -5.18 16.02 -14.24
CA ALA A 273 -6.36 16.42 -15.01
C ALA A 273 -6.55 15.52 -16.26
N TYR A 274 -7.79 15.39 -16.72
CA TYR A 274 -8.07 14.76 -18.01
C TYR A 274 -7.76 15.71 -19.17
N ASN A 275 -7.42 15.10 -20.30
CA ASN A 275 -7.01 15.75 -21.54
C ASN A 275 -5.85 16.73 -21.29
N GLY A 276 -4.82 16.22 -20.61
CA GLY A 276 -3.61 16.95 -20.24
C GLY A 276 -2.39 16.04 -20.07
N GLU A 277 -1.22 16.65 -20.01
CA GLU A 277 0.01 15.99 -19.58
C GLU A 277 -0.12 15.54 -18.12
N VAL A 278 0.52 14.42 -17.75
CA VAL A 278 0.57 13.92 -16.38
C VAL A 278 1.95 13.38 -16.02
N ASN A 279 2.28 13.39 -14.73
CA ASN A 279 3.41 12.64 -14.22
C ASN A 279 3.07 11.13 -14.21
N LYS A 280 3.98 10.29 -14.67
CA LYS A 280 4.03 8.84 -14.41
C LYS A 280 5.52 8.44 -14.38
N GLU A 281 5.81 7.25 -13.89
CA GLU A 281 7.19 6.73 -13.82
C GLU A 281 7.76 6.44 -15.23
N ASP A 282 8.59 7.37 -15.73
CA ASP A 282 9.37 7.23 -16.96
C ASP A 282 10.75 6.61 -16.66
N VAL A 283 10.75 5.30 -16.46
CA VAL A 283 11.96 4.51 -16.26
C VAL A 283 12.33 3.82 -17.58
N PRO A 284 13.54 4.04 -18.12
CA PRO A 284 13.96 3.46 -19.39
C PRO A 284 14.30 1.96 -19.25
N ILE A 285 14.11 1.22 -20.33
CA ILE A 285 14.58 -0.17 -20.47
C ILE A 285 16.10 -0.25 -20.32
N ASP A 286 16.60 -1.18 -19.51
CA ASP A 286 18.01 -1.60 -19.54
C ASP A 286 18.26 -2.47 -20.79
N VAL A 287 18.40 -1.81 -21.95
CA VAL A 287 18.48 -2.49 -23.26
C VAL A 287 19.72 -3.39 -23.36
N GLU A 288 20.83 -3.03 -22.70
CA GLU A 288 22.05 -3.85 -22.70
C GLU A 288 21.84 -5.16 -21.93
N TYR A 289 21.21 -5.09 -20.75
CA TYR A 289 20.83 -6.27 -19.98
C TYR A 289 19.76 -7.12 -20.69
N TRP A 290 18.63 -6.54 -21.08
CA TRP A 290 17.50 -7.30 -21.65
C TRP A 290 17.73 -7.83 -23.06
N SER A 291 18.75 -7.33 -23.77
CA SER A 291 19.21 -7.96 -25.04
C SER A 291 20.04 -9.22 -24.82
N GLN A 292 20.51 -9.49 -23.59
CA GLN A 292 21.39 -10.62 -23.27
C GLN A 292 20.76 -11.60 -22.25
N PHE A 293 19.99 -11.08 -21.30
CA PHE A 293 19.43 -11.84 -20.18
C PHE A 293 18.50 -12.96 -20.68
N GLY A 294 18.91 -14.21 -20.44
CA GLY A 294 18.18 -15.38 -20.91
C GLY A 294 18.12 -15.54 -22.44
N LYS A 295 19.08 -14.96 -23.17
CA LYS A 295 19.21 -15.08 -24.63
C LYS A 295 20.45 -15.86 -25.10
N THR A 296 21.49 -15.87 -24.27
CA THR A 296 22.82 -16.39 -24.61
C THR A 296 23.02 -17.88 -24.28
N ASP A 297 22.10 -18.52 -23.56
CA ASP A 297 22.24 -19.89 -23.07
C ASP A 297 21.81 -20.96 -24.10
N ASP A 298 22.50 -22.10 -24.14
CA ASP A 298 22.20 -23.19 -25.09
C ASP A 298 20.97 -23.99 -24.66
N ILE A 299 20.00 -24.11 -25.57
CA ILE A 299 18.76 -24.85 -25.36
C ILE A 299 18.84 -26.18 -26.11
N VAL A 300 19.09 -27.26 -25.38
CA VAL A 300 18.91 -28.63 -25.89
C VAL A 300 17.48 -29.06 -25.60
N ILE A 301 16.61 -29.03 -26.61
CA ILE A 301 15.26 -29.61 -26.51
C ILE A 301 15.39 -31.14 -26.65
N ARG A 302 14.83 -31.90 -25.70
CA ARG A 302 14.65 -33.35 -25.82
C ARG A 302 13.31 -33.68 -26.47
N GLU A 303 13.24 -34.83 -27.13
CA GLU A 303 11.97 -35.41 -27.55
C GLU A 303 11.08 -35.71 -26.33
N VAL A 304 9.77 -35.70 -26.53
CA VAL A 304 8.78 -35.96 -25.47
C VAL A 304 8.78 -37.46 -25.13
N ASP A 305 9.06 -37.78 -23.87
CA ASP A 305 8.86 -39.13 -23.33
C ASP A 305 7.44 -39.24 -22.76
N PHE A 306 6.56 -39.89 -23.53
CA PHE A 306 5.17 -40.13 -23.15
C PHE A 306 5.00 -41.11 -21.96
N SER A 307 6.08 -41.71 -21.45
CA SER A 307 6.08 -42.50 -20.21
C SER A 307 6.53 -41.72 -18.97
N ASP A 308 7.22 -40.58 -19.13
CA ASP A 308 7.67 -39.70 -18.04
C ASP A 308 6.58 -38.67 -17.67
N PHE A 309 5.47 -39.14 -17.11
CA PHE A 309 4.34 -38.29 -16.68
C PHE A 309 4.76 -37.15 -15.75
N GLU A 310 5.80 -37.36 -14.94
CA GLU A 310 6.31 -36.38 -13.99
C GLU A 310 6.96 -35.17 -14.67
N ASN A 311 7.30 -35.26 -15.97
CA ASN A 311 7.76 -34.16 -16.81
C ASN A 311 6.79 -33.88 -17.99
N GLN A 312 5.48 -34.14 -17.82
CA GLN A 312 4.46 -33.85 -18.84
C GLN A 312 3.57 -32.65 -18.45
N PHE A 313 3.32 -31.78 -19.41
CA PHE A 313 2.50 -30.57 -19.28
C PHE A 313 1.58 -30.38 -20.49
N SER A 314 0.33 -29.96 -20.25
CA SER A 314 -0.54 -29.38 -21.28
C SER A 314 -0.68 -27.87 -21.07
N ILE A 315 -1.11 -27.13 -22.09
CA ILE A 315 -1.25 -25.66 -22.05
C ILE A 315 -2.61 -25.20 -22.59
N SER A 316 -3.32 -24.33 -21.83
CA SER A 316 -4.73 -23.99 -22.10
C SER A 316 -4.97 -22.67 -22.81
N THR A 317 -4.04 -21.70 -22.73
CA THR A 317 -4.33 -20.33 -23.18
C THR A 317 -3.05 -19.61 -23.56
N ASN A 318 -3.10 -18.92 -24.71
CA ASN A 318 -2.18 -17.87 -25.09
C ASN A 318 -2.81 -16.52 -24.73
N HIS A 319 -2.17 -15.72 -23.86
CA HIS A 319 -2.74 -14.45 -23.40
C HIS A 319 -2.75 -13.37 -24.48
N THR A 320 -3.85 -13.35 -25.24
CA THR A 320 -4.00 -12.57 -26.47
C THR A 320 -4.62 -11.20 -26.27
N GLN A 321 -5.15 -10.90 -25.08
CA GLN A 321 -5.68 -9.58 -24.72
C GLN A 321 -4.64 -8.45 -24.80
N PHE A 322 -3.34 -8.76 -24.72
CA PHE A 322 -2.25 -7.79 -24.96
C PHE A 322 -2.02 -7.46 -26.45
N GLY A 323 -2.76 -8.10 -27.34
CA GLY A 323 -2.73 -7.89 -28.79
C GLY A 323 -1.93 -8.94 -29.56
N TYR A 324 -2.30 -9.14 -30.83
CA TYR A 324 -1.62 -10.08 -31.74
C TYR A 324 -0.22 -9.60 -32.18
N ASP A 325 -0.05 -8.31 -32.44
CA ASP A 325 1.23 -7.75 -32.91
C ASP A 325 2.24 -7.56 -31.77
N CYS A 326 3.52 -7.73 -32.07
CA CYS A 326 4.68 -7.40 -31.25
C CYS A 326 5.54 -6.38 -32.00
N TYR A 327 6.36 -5.59 -31.31
CA TYR A 327 7.23 -4.60 -31.93
C TYR A 327 8.69 -4.87 -31.54
N GLN A 328 9.60 -4.82 -32.52
CA GLN A 328 11.03 -5.01 -32.26
C GLN A 328 11.58 -3.89 -31.38
N ASN A 329 12.44 -4.27 -30.43
CA ASN A 329 13.04 -3.44 -29.38
C ASN A 329 12.06 -2.89 -28.33
N GLU A 330 10.94 -3.59 -28.10
CA GLU A 330 10.00 -3.28 -27.02
C GLU A 330 9.73 -4.49 -26.11
N GLY A 331 9.28 -4.20 -24.89
CA GLY A 331 8.87 -5.19 -23.91
C GLY A 331 7.41 -5.60 -24.07
N LYS A 332 7.13 -6.92 -24.03
CA LYS A 332 5.77 -7.47 -24.07
C LYS A 332 5.58 -8.61 -23.08
N PRO A 333 4.57 -8.58 -22.19
CA PRO A 333 4.16 -9.75 -21.44
C PRO A 333 3.58 -10.81 -22.38
N PHE A 334 4.17 -12.01 -22.38
CA PHE A 334 3.49 -13.21 -22.85
C PHE A 334 3.00 -14.00 -21.64
N GLY A 335 1.84 -14.64 -21.74
CA GLY A 335 1.27 -15.41 -20.64
C GLY A 335 0.73 -16.75 -21.09
N LEU A 336 0.84 -17.74 -20.21
CA LEU A 336 0.28 -19.08 -20.38
C LEU A 336 -0.43 -19.57 -19.12
N PHE A 337 -1.38 -20.48 -19.32
CA PHE A 337 -1.85 -21.43 -18.31
C PHE A 337 -1.37 -22.84 -18.68
N TYR A 338 -1.03 -23.64 -17.68
CA TYR A 338 -0.56 -25.02 -17.82
C TYR A 338 -1.15 -25.95 -16.77
N THR A 339 -1.32 -27.21 -17.15
CA THR A 339 -1.63 -28.33 -16.25
C THR A 339 -0.45 -29.29 -16.21
N HIS A 340 0.01 -29.66 -15.02
CA HIS A 340 1.05 -30.68 -14.82
C HIS A 340 0.42 -32.06 -14.66
N TRP A 341 0.90 -33.06 -15.41
CA TRP A 341 0.35 -34.42 -15.40
C TRP A 341 1.03 -35.37 -14.38
N GLY A 342 2.04 -34.88 -13.66
CA GLY A 342 2.72 -35.65 -12.63
C GLY A 342 1.96 -35.71 -11.32
N SER A 343 2.24 -36.76 -10.56
CA SER A 343 1.74 -36.98 -9.20
C SER A 343 2.66 -36.40 -8.13
N GLU A 344 3.96 -36.30 -8.43
CA GLU A 344 4.98 -35.72 -7.57
C GLU A 344 5.13 -34.22 -7.81
N LEU A 345 5.80 -33.55 -6.87
CA LEU A 345 6.10 -32.14 -7.00
C LEU A 345 7.05 -31.87 -8.18
N PHE A 346 6.62 -31.05 -9.12
CA PHE A 346 7.50 -30.42 -10.10
C PHE A 346 8.10 -29.14 -9.50
N GLU A 347 9.41 -29.13 -9.28
CA GLU A 347 10.19 -27.90 -9.17
C GLU A 347 11.05 -27.77 -10.43
N GLY A 348 11.06 -26.60 -11.05
CA GLY A 348 11.75 -26.40 -12.31
C GLY A 348 11.61 -24.99 -12.85
N LYS A 349 11.69 -24.86 -14.17
CA LYS A 349 11.64 -23.59 -14.89
C LYS A 349 10.69 -23.68 -16.08
N VAL A 350 10.10 -22.55 -16.43
CA VAL A 350 9.41 -22.33 -17.71
C VAL A 350 9.98 -21.07 -18.38
N ARG A 351 10.06 -21.09 -19.71
CA ARG A 351 10.42 -19.93 -20.54
C ARG A 351 9.63 -19.94 -21.84
N PHE A 352 9.64 -18.83 -22.54
CA PHE A 352 9.24 -18.80 -23.96
C PHE A 352 10.46 -18.77 -24.90
N VAL A 353 10.26 -19.27 -26.11
CA VAL A 353 11.11 -19.04 -27.28
C VAL A 353 10.23 -18.66 -28.47
N PHE A 354 10.74 -17.88 -29.41
CA PHE A 354 10.17 -17.79 -30.76
C PHE A 354 10.81 -18.85 -31.65
N MET A 355 9.98 -19.61 -32.36
CA MET A 355 10.41 -20.62 -33.33
C MET A 355 9.93 -20.31 -34.75
N GLN A 356 10.72 -20.74 -35.73
CA GLN A 356 10.35 -20.81 -37.14
C GLN A 356 10.64 -22.22 -37.65
N GLY A 357 9.59 -23.05 -37.75
CA GLY A 357 9.77 -24.50 -37.91
C GLY A 357 10.46 -25.11 -36.69
N SER A 358 11.53 -25.87 -36.90
CA SER A 358 12.36 -26.45 -35.83
C SER A 358 13.42 -25.50 -35.27
N GLN A 359 13.69 -24.36 -35.91
CA GLN A 359 14.71 -23.41 -35.47
C GLN A 359 14.15 -22.47 -34.38
N ILE A 360 14.89 -22.33 -33.27
CA ILE A 360 14.73 -21.22 -32.32
C ILE A 360 15.32 -19.96 -32.95
N VAL A 361 14.52 -18.90 -33.06
CA VAL A 361 14.91 -17.60 -33.63
C VAL A 361 15.24 -16.60 -32.52
N GLU A 362 14.45 -16.59 -31.45
CA GLU A 362 14.70 -15.78 -30.26
C GLU A 362 14.39 -16.59 -28.99
N LYS A 363 15.13 -16.32 -27.92
CA LYS A 363 14.93 -16.91 -26.59
C LYS A 363 14.53 -15.80 -25.63
N PHE A 364 13.68 -16.13 -24.67
CA PHE A 364 13.35 -15.27 -23.54
C PHE A 364 13.83 -15.91 -22.24
N GLN A 365 13.92 -15.11 -21.18
CA GLN A 365 14.42 -15.56 -19.89
C GLN A 365 13.51 -16.61 -19.25
N PRO A 366 14.09 -17.60 -18.55
CA PRO A 366 13.32 -18.51 -17.74
C PRO A 366 12.93 -17.89 -16.40
N ILE A 367 11.76 -18.28 -15.91
CA ILE A 367 11.33 -18.09 -14.52
C ILE A 367 11.27 -19.45 -13.82
N ASP A 368 11.50 -19.47 -12.51
CA ASP A 368 11.29 -20.67 -11.70
C ASP A 368 9.79 -20.92 -11.46
N ILE A 369 9.37 -22.18 -11.48
CA ILE A 369 8.00 -22.63 -11.22
C ILE A 369 7.95 -23.83 -10.27
N LYS A 370 6.82 -23.96 -9.57
CA LYS A 370 6.54 -25.02 -8.61
C LYS A 370 5.06 -25.40 -8.66
N VAL A 371 4.75 -26.64 -9.03
CA VAL A 371 3.38 -27.14 -9.24
C VAL A 371 3.31 -28.65 -8.95
N GLN A 372 2.15 -29.16 -8.56
CA GLN A 372 1.92 -30.59 -8.30
C GLN A 372 0.48 -30.96 -8.66
N GLY A 373 0.25 -31.58 -9.82
CA GLY A 373 -1.08 -32.06 -10.28
C GLY A 373 -2.16 -31.00 -10.54
N ASP A 374 -1.96 -29.77 -10.07
CA ASP A 374 -2.86 -28.63 -10.23
C ASP A 374 -2.62 -27.83 -11.53
N TRP A 375 -3.61 -27.00 -11.87
CA TRP A 375 -3.55 -25.98 -12.91
C TRP A 375 -2.96 -24.68 -12.36
N ASP A 376 -2.05 -24.05 -13.10
CA ASP A 376 -1.38 -22.81 -12.72
C ASP A 376 -1.05 -21.96 -13.97
N GLY A 377 -0.71 -20.68 -13.79
CA GLY A 377 -0.38 -19.79 -14.90
C GLY A 377 0.71 -18.77 -14.55
N LYS A 378 1.42 -18.31 -15.58
CA LYS A 378 2.46 -17.28 -15.45
C LYS A 378 2.43 -16.29 -16.62
N LYS A 379 2.80 -15.04 -16.33
CA LYS A 379 3.26 -14.07 -17.34
C LYS A 379 4.78 -13.95 -17.28
N ILE A 380 5.41 -13.74 -18.43
CA ILE A 380 6.84 -13.50 -18.58
C ILE A 380 7.02 -12.23 -19.41
N GLN A 381 7.67 -11.23 -18.82
CA GLN A 381 8.01 -9.98 -19.48
C GLN A 381 9.11 -10.20 -20.53
N CYS A 382 8.75 -10.28 -21.81
CA CYS A 382 9.67 -10.68 -22.89
C CYS A 382 10.10 -9.46 -23.71
N TYR A 383 11.40 -9.16 -23.72
CA TYR A 383 11.95 -8.06 -24.54
C TYR A 383 12.23 -8.57 -25.96
N VAL A 384 11.46 -8.14 -26.95
CA VAL A 384 11.49 -8.69 -28.31
C VAL A 384 12.57 -8.01 -29.15
N THR A 385 13.51 -8.80 -29.67
CA THR A 385 14.61 -8.31 -30.55
C THR A 385 14.66 -9.02 -31.91
N ALA A 386 13.86 -10.07 -32.12
CA ALA A 386 13.68 -10.72 -33.41
C ALA A 386 13.38 -9.72 -34.54
N ALA A 387 13.83 -10.05 -35.75
CA ALA A 387 13.52 -9.27 -36.95
C ALA A 387 12.02 -9.33 -37.29
N PRO A 388 11.49 -8.40 -38.10
CA PRO A 388 10.08 -8.42 -38.48
C PRO A 388 9.69 -9.70 -39.23
N GLY A 389 8.61 -10.35 -38.80
CA GLY A 389 8.14 -11.64 -39.33
C GLY A 389 7.17 -12.35 -38.39
N THR A 390 6.57 -13.44 -38.87
CA THR A 390 5.62 -14.25 -38.08
C THR A 390 6.33 -15.46 -37.46
N TYR A 391 6.20 -15.65 -36.14
CA TYR A 391 6.87 -16.69 -35.36
C TYR A 391 5.90 -17.45 -34.46
N GLN A 392 6.19 -18.71 -34.15
CA GLN A 392 5.48 -19.46 -33.12
C GLN A 392 6.09 -19.14 -31.76
N LEU A 393 5.29 -18.67 -30.80
CA LEU A 393 5.69 -18.62 -29.39
C LEU A 393 5.55 -20.02 -28.80
N VAL A 394 6.65 -20.60 -28.30
CA VAL A 394 6.65 -21.96 -27.74
C VAL A 394 7.09 -21.90 -26.28
N PRO A 395 6.27 -22.36 -25.32
CA PRO A 395 6.73 -22.57 -23.95
C PRO A 395 7.61 -23.82 -23.87
N LEU A 396 8.72 -23.69 -23.16
CA LEU A 396 9.63 -24.78 -22.82
C LEU A 396 9.76 -24.91 -21.31
N PHE A 397 9.74 -26.15 -20.84
CA PHE A 397 9.84 -26.54 -19.43
C PHE A 397 11.17 -27.28 -19.18
N GLN A 398 11.68 -27.19 -17.95
CA GLN A 398 12.90 -27.88 -17.51
C GLN A 398 12.78 -28.22 -16.02
N ARG A 399 13.02 -29.48 -15.63
CA ARG A 399 13.04 -29.85 -14.20
C ARG A 399 14.32 -29.35 -13.53
N LYS A 400 14.22 -28.98 -12.24
CA LYS A 400 15.34 -28.50 -11.42
C LYS A 400 16.44 -29.55 -11.32
N GLY A 401 17.59 -29.25 -11.94
CA GLY A 401 18.77 -30.13 -12.00
C GLY A 401 18.96 -30.87 -13.32
N GLU A 402 17.98 -30.83 -14.24
CA GLU A 402 18.13 -31.32 -15.61
C GLU A 402 18.80 -30.28 -16.51
N SER A 403 19.55 -30.73 -17.52
CA SER A 403 20.25 -29.87 -18.49
C SER A 403 19.52 -29.70 -19.83
N THR A 404 18.40 -30.38 -20.03
CA THR A 404 17.58 -30.31 -21.24
C THR A 404 16.27 -29.59 -20.98
N TRP A 405 15.61 -29.18 -22.06
CA TRP A 405 14.27 -28.59 -22.07
C TRP A 405 13.31 -29.52 -22.80
N PHE A 406 12.01 -29.44 -22.50
CA PHE A 406 10.96 -30.16 -23.22
C PHE A 406 9.77 -29.23 -23.50
N LYS A 407 8.97 -29.60 -24.50
CA LYS A 407 7.74 -28.86 -24.87
C LYS A 407 6.55 -29.36 -24.04
N ALA A 408 5.48 -28.57 -23.99
CA ALA A 408 4.16 -29.11 -23.66
C ALA A 408 3.80 -30.25 -24.62
N ILE A 409 3.10 -31.28 -24.12
CA ILE A 409 2.73 -32.47 -24.90
C ILE A 409 1.47 -32.27 -25.74
N ASP A 410 0.57 -31.39 -25.30
CA ASP A 410 -0.72 -31.13 -25.93
C ASP A 410 -1.27 -29.74 -25.56
N TYR A 411 -2.28 -29.29 -26.31
CA TYR A 411 -3.03 -28.07 -26.06
C TYR A 411 -4.41 -28.41 -25.47
N GLU A 412 -4.77 -27.80 -24.35
CA GLU A 412 -6.10 -27.99 -23.77
C GLU A 412 -7.16 -27.23 -24.59
N GLN A 413 -8.44 -27.51 -24.32
CA GLN A 413 -9.58 -26.76 -24.88
C GLN A 413 -9.61 -26.68 -26.43
N ASN A 414 -9.07 -27.69 -27.12
CA ASN A 414 -8.95 -27.70 -28.60
C ASN A 414 -8.01 -26.63 -29.19
N GLY A 415 -7.08 -26.07 -28.40
CA GLY A 415 -6.06 -25.17 -28.90
C GLY A 415 -5.11 -25.83 -29.91
N SER A 416 -4.32 -25.04 -30.64
CA SER A 416 -3.39 -25.56 -31.66
C SER A 416 -2.13 -24.71 -31.83
N PRO A 417 -1.06 -25.23 -32.49
CA PRO A 417 0.15 -24.48 -32.80
C PRO A 417 -0.10 -23.12 -33.50
N GLU A 418 -1.10 -23.06 -34.37
CA GLU A 418 -1.49 -21.87 -35.13
C GLU A 418 -1.99 -20.73 -34.22
N GLU A 419 -2.54 -21.05 -33.06
CA GLU A 419 -3.01 -20.06 -32.08
C GLU A 419 -1.87 -19.38 -31.32
N TRP A 420 -0.71 -20.03 -31.29
CA TRP A 420 0.53 -19.53 -30.67
C TRP A 420 1.41 -18.73 -31.63
N MET A 421 0.92 -18.47 -32.85
CA MET A 421 1.58 -17.56 -33.79
C MET A 421 1.45 -16.10 -33.33
N TYR A 422 2.57 -15.39 -33.37
CA TYR A 422 2.71 -13.95 -33.15
C TYR A 422 3.41 -13.29 -34.34
N GLU A 423 3.16 -12.01 -34.52
CA GLU A 423 3.71 -11.21 -35.62
C GLU A 423 4.60 -10.10 -35.05
N VAL A 424 5.90 -10.14 -35.34
CA VAL A 424 6.85 -9.10 -34.97
C VAL A 424 6.88 -8.05 -36.09
N LYS A 425 6.64 -6.80 -35.72
CA LYS A 425 6.76 -5.62 -36.56
C LYS A 425 8.13 -4.98 -36.38
N ALA A 426 8.52 -4.13 -37.34
CA ALA A 426 9.61 -3.18 -37.16
C ALA A 426 9.33 -2.28 -35.94
N PRO A 427 10.35 -1.62 -35.34
CA PRO A 427 10.16 -0.74 -34.20
C PRO A 427 9.04 0.29 -34.43
N ALA A 428 8.22 0.52 -33.40
CA ALA A 428 7.02 1.35 -33.53
C ALA A 428 7.36 2.78 -34.02
N PRO A 429 6.64 3.32 -35.01
CA PRO A 429 6.92 4.65 -35.54
C PRO A 429 6.55 5.74 -34.52
N ASP A 430 7.23 6.89 -34.59
CA ASP A 430 7.03 8.02 -33.65
C ASP A 430 5.57 8.51 -33.54
N ASN A 431 4.71 8.22 -34.52
CA ASN A 431 3.30 8.60 -34.54
C ASN A 431 2.34 7.52 -34.04
N LEU A 432 2.84 6.43 -33.45
CA LEU A 432 2.06 5.38 -32.79
C LEU A 432 2.36 5.38 -31.27
N PRO A 433 1.50 6.02 -30.44
CA PRO A 433 1.62 5.93 -28.99
C PRO A 433 1.41 4.50 -28.49
N ALA A 434 1.95 4.22 -27.30
CA ALA A 434 1.57 3.07 -26.49
C ALA A 434 0.56 3.49 -25.40
N LEU A 435 -0.01 2.53 -24.69
CA LEU A 435 -0.99 2.70 -23.62
C LEU A 435 -0.37 2.20 -22.32
N ARG A 436 -0.13 3.11 -21.38
CA ARG A 436 0.50 2.81 -20.07
C ARG A 436 -0.51 2.42 -19.01
N ASP A 437 -1.75 2.87 -19.17
CA ASP A 437 -2.80 2.80 -18.16
C ASP A 437 -4.17 2.92 -18.86
N ILE A 438 -5.15 2.12 -18.46
CA ILE A 438 -6.53 2.18 -18.95
C ILE A 438 -7.46 1.67 -17.84
N LEU A 439 -8.51 2.43 -17.52
CA LEU A 439 -9.45 2.10 -16.44
C LEU A 439 -10.83 2.75 -16.67
N LEU A 440 -11.84 2.26 -15.95
CA LEU A 440 -13.13 2.95 -15.86
C LEU A 440 -13.06 4.05 -14.80
N GLU A 441 -13.52 5.26 -15.13
CA GLU A 441 -13.42 6.43 -14.23
C GLU A 441 -13.96 6.15 -12.82
N LYS A 442 -15.09 5.42 -12.73
CA LYS A 442 -15.78 5.12 -11.47
C LYS A 442 -15.07 4.11 -10.57
N GLU A 443 -14.14 3.33 -11.13
CA GLU A 443 -13.41 2.27 -10.42
C GLU A 443 -12.05 2.78 -9.92
N GLY A 444 -11.43 3.70 -10.68
CA GLY A 444 -10.15 4.34 -10.34
C GLY A 444 -8.91 3.45 -10.51
N ASP A 445 -9.09 2.18 -10.88
CA ASP A 445 -8.07 1.13 -11.04
C ASP A 445 -8.52 0.08 -12.09
N ASN A 446 -7.62 -0.80 -12.54
CA ASN A 446 -7.90 -1.89 -13.48
C ASN A 446 -6.99 -3.11 -13.25
N THR A 447 -7.59 -4.29 -13.05
CA THR A 447 -6.90 -5.58 -12.87
C THR A 447 -7.32 -6.58 -13.94
N ASN A 448 -6.39 -7.46 -14.33
CA ASN A 448 -6.61 -8.53 -15.30
C ASN A 448 -7.61 -9.58 -14.82
N PHE A 449 -7.78 -9.75 -13.51
CA PHE A 449 -8.60 -10.81 -12.92
C PHE A 449 -10.09 -10.46 -12.80
N LEU A 450 -10.44 -9.16 -12.77
CA LEU A 450 -11.83 -8.73 -12.61
C LEU A 450 -12.48 -8.42 -13.97
N ALA A 451 -13.81 -8.38 -13.95
CA ALA A 451 -14.65 -7.92 -15.04
C ALA A 451 -15.63 -6.87 -14.51
N TYR A 452 -15.61 -5.68 -15.13
CA TYR A 452 -16.28 -4.51 -14.59
C TYR A 452 -17.70 -4.36 -15.17
N ARG A 453 -18.67 -4.10 -14.29
CA ARG A 453 -20.07 -3.90 -14.66
C ARG A 453 -20.29 -2.50 -15.22
N VAL A 454 -20.78 -2.43 -16.45
CA VAL A 454 -21.16 -1.18 -17.14
C VAL A 454 -22.64 -1.19 -17.55
N PRO A 455 -23.35 -0.05 -17.50
CA PRO A 455 -24.77 -0.01 -17.81
C PRO A 455 -25.03 -0.19 -19.31
N PHE A 456 -26.12 -0.87 -19.66
CA PHE A 456 -26.56 -0.98 -21.05
C PHE A 456 -27.30 0.29 -21.48
N ASN A 457 -26.98 0.82 -22.67
CA ASN A 457 -27.60 2.01 -23.26
C ASN A 457 -27.54 3.29 -22.40
N GLU A 458 -26.60 3.37 -21.46
CA GLU A 458 -26.20 4.57 -20.74
C GLU A 458 -24.71 4.86 -21.01
N SER A 459 -24.28 6.09 -20.75
CA SER A 459 -22.90 6.51 -20.99
C SER A 459 -22.01 6.25 -19.77
N PHE A 460 -20.78 5.82 -20.00
CA PHE A 460 -19.75 5.63 -18.97
C PHE A 460 -18.38 6.07 -19.49
N ASN A 461 -17.50 6.51 -18.59
CA ASN A 461 -16.20 7.06 -18.99
C ASN A 461 -15.06 6.06 -18.86
N VAL A 462 -14.24 6.01 -19.91
CA VAL A 462 -12.97 5.29 -19.97
C VAL A 462 -11.83 6.31 -19.87
N VAL A 463 -10.97 6.14 -18.88
CA VAL A 463 -9.74 6.92 -18.70
C VAL A 463 -8.59 6.13 -19.30
N TYR A 464 -7.67 6.83 -19.96
CA TYR A 464 -6.49 6.22 -20.58
C TYR A 464 -5.26 7.12 -20.42
N THR A 465 -4.08 6.54 -20.18
CA THR A 465 -2.80 7.28 -20.24
C THR A 465 -1.98 6.80 -21.43
N LEU A 466 -1.84 7.68 -22.44
CA LEU A 466 -0.96 7.44 -23.57
C LEU A 466 0.49 7.64 -23.16
N SER A 467 1.34 6.78 -23.70
CA SER A 467 2.79 6.84 -23.64
C SER A 467 3.32 7.28 -25.00
N ASN A 468 3.70 8.55 -25.09
CA ASN A 468 4.36 9.11 -26.26
C ASN A 468 5.86 8.81 -26.15
N LYS A 469 6.30 7.72 -26.79
CA LYS A 469 7.73 7.35 -26.83
C LYS A 469 8.51 8.18 -27.85
N GLY A 470 7.83 8.72 -28.87
CA GLY A 470 8.40 9.68 -29.81
C GLY A 470 8.47 11.08 -29.20
N LYS A 471 9.47 11.89 -29.57
CA LYS A 471 9.56 13.30 -29.10
C LYS A 471 8.76 14.29 -29.97
N LYS A 472 7.89 13.77 -30.83
CA LYS A 472 7.08 14.54 -31.80
C LYS A 472 5.67 14.79 -31.25
N ALA A 473 4.93 15.67 -31.91
CA ALA A 473 3.50 15.80 -31.66
C ALA A 473 2.75 14.52 -32.09
N LEU A 474 1.69 14.18 -31.37
CA LEU A 474 0.75 13.12 -31.77
C LEU A 474 -0.60 13.73 -32.07
N LYS A 475 -1.14 13.47 -33.27
CA LYS A 475 -2.44 13.98 -33.70
C LYS A 475 -3.21 12.89 -34.41
N GLY A 476 -4.48 12.70 -34.06
CA GLY A 476 -5.28 11.57 -34.55
C GLY A 476 -6.56 11.31 -33.75
N GLU A 477 -7.11 10.11 -33.92
CA GLU A 477 -8.31 9.63 -33.21
C GLU A 477 -7.99 8.36 -32.41
N ILE A 478 -8.62 8.21 -31.24
CA ILE A 478 -8.75 6.95 -30.51
C ILE A 478 -10.21 6.50 -30.59
N LYS A 479 -10.43 5.21 -30.80
CA LYS A 479 -11.73 4.56 -30.62
C LYS A 479 -11.66 3.48 -29.54
N ALA A 480 -12.73 3.32 -28.79
CA ALA A 480 -13.01 2.19 -27.93
C ALA A 480 -13.78 1.12 -28.70
N VAL A 481 -13.26 -0.10 -28.73
CA VAL A 481 -13.93 -1.27 -29.30
C VAL A 481 -14.21 -2.27 -28.19
N TRP A 482 -15.48 -2.61 -27.98
CA TRP A 482 -15.90 -3.70 -27.11
C TRP A 482 -15.98 -4.96 -27.96
N GLU A 483 -15.04 -5.89 -27.75
CA GLU A 483 -14.81 -7.04 -28.62
C GLU A 483 -14.80 -8.39 -27.88
N ARG A 484 -15.30 -9.39 -28.59
CA ARG A 484 -15.26 -10.80 -28.25
C ARG A 484 -15.19 -11.58 -29.56
N GLU A 485 -13.98 -11.92 -29.99
CA GLU A 485 -13.75 -12.64 -31.25
C GLU A 485 -12.83 -13.85 -31.03
N PHE A 486 -13.18 -14.98 -31.65
CA PHE A 486 -12.41 -16.22 -31.60
C PHE A 486 -11.67 -16.41 -32.93
N LYS A 487 -10.49 -15.78 -33.08
CA LYS A 487 -9.74 -15.75 -34.35
C LYS A 487 -8.23 -15.88 -34.13
N LEU A 488 -7.53 -16.50 -35.08
CA LEU A 488 -6.05 -16.62 -35.08
C LEU A 488 -5.33 -15.27 -35.02
N LYS A 489 -5.97 -14.20 -35.53
CA LYS A 489 -5.50 -12.80 -35.43
C LYS A 489 -6.51 -11.91 -34.68
N SER A 490 -7.06 -12.41 -33.58
CA SER A 490 -7.84 -11.64 -32.61
C SER A 490 -6.94 -10.95 -31.58
N ASN A 491 -7.42 -9.83 -31.02
CA ASN A 491 -6.89 -9.20 -29.82
C ASN A 491 -7.69 -9.56 -28.56
N SER A 492 -8.78 -10.34 -28.67
CA SER A 492 -9.55 -10.85 -27.52
C SER A 492 -9.28 -12.33 -27.25
N TYR A 493 -9.68 -13.25 -28.15
CA TYR A 493 -9.58 -14.70 -27.93
C TYR A 493 -9.16 -15.53 -29.16
N ARG A 494 -8.67 -16.75 -28.90
CA ARG A 494 -8.32 -17.73 -29.93
C ARG A 494 -9.46 -18.75 -30.15
N PRO A 495 -9.55 -19.39 -31.33
CA PRO A 495 -10.56 -20.41 -31.62
C PRO A 495 -10.76 -21.47 -30.52
N GLY A 496 -9.70 -22.03 -29.93
CA GLY A 496 -9.76 -22.99 -28.83
C GLY A 496 -10.40 -22.44 -27.54
N THR A 497 -10.43 -21.11 -27.34
CA THR A 497 -11.16 -20.52 -26.21
C THR A 497 -12.69 -20.68 -26.35
N GLN A 498 -13.20 -21.07 -27.54
CA GLN A 498 -14.64 -21.33 -27.73
C GLN A 498 -15.04 -22.71 -27.19
N LYS A 499 -15.84 -22.72 -26.11
CA LYS A 499 -16.45 -23.93 -25.53
C LYS A 499 -17.63 -24.44 -26.37
N GLN A 500 -18.04 -25.69 -26.14
CA GLN A 500 -19.24 -26.29 -26.73
C GLN A 500 -20.43 -26.26 -25.75
N ASN A 501 -21.65 -26.40 -26.26
CA ASN A 501 -22.90 -26.41 -25.48
C ASN A 501 -23.11 -25.15 -24.62
N THR A 502 -22.76 -24.02 -25.21
CA THR A 502 -22.66 -22.67 -24.67
C THR A 502 -23.93 -21.83 -24.88
N THR A 503 -24.04 -20.73 -24.13
CA THR A 503 -25.02 -19.65 -24.36
C THR A 503 -24.31 -18.39 -24.86
N ASN A 504 -24.89 -17.77 -25.90
CA ASN A 504 -24.39 -16.55 -26.57
C ASN A 504 -22.96 -16.61 -27.14
N ASP A 505 -22.74 -17.55 -28.06
CA ASP A 505 -21.51 -17.67 -28.86
C ASP A 505 -21.41 -16.68 -30.03
N VAL A 506 -22.14 -15.58 -29.96
CA VAL A 506 -21.97 -14.48 -30.91
C VAL A 506 -20.58 -13.86 -30.72
N GLN A 507 -19.93 -13.55 -31.84
CA GLN A 507 -18.71 -12.75 -31.89
C GLN A 507 -19.06 -11.31 -32.29
N TRP A 508 -18.38 -10.32 -31.70
CA TRP A 508 -18.57 -8.91 -32.03
C TRP A 508 -17.30 -8.10 -31.79
N ALA A 509 -17.24 -6.91 -32.40
CA ALA A 509 -16.19 -5.92 -32.26
C ALA A 509 -16.82 -4.53 -32.49
N ASP A 510 -17.55 -4.06 -31.48
CA ASP A 510 -18.39 -2.86 -31.58
C ASP A 510 -17.62 -1.62 -31.16
N GLU A 511 -17.57 -0.61 -32.02
CA GLU A 511 -17.10 0.72 -31.63
C GLU A 511 -18.14 1.38 -30.71
N ILE A 512 -17.76 1.62 -29.45
CA ILE A 512 -18.67 2.15 -28.42
C ILE A 512 -18.30 3.56 -27.95
N GLY A 513 -17.15 4.10 -28.35
CA GLY A 513 -16.70 5.45 -28.00
C GLY A 513 -15.59 5.91 -28.93
N ARG A 514 -15.45 7.23 -29.11
CA ARG A 514 -14.36 7.84 -29.89
C ARG A 514 -13.98 9.22 -29.37
N VAL A 515 -12.70 9.56 -29.43
CA VAL A 515 -12.15 10.86 -29.04
C VAL A 515 -11.01 11.29 -29.98
N SER A 516 -10.88 12.59 -30.24
CA SER A 516 -9.75 13.18 -30.97
C SER A 516 -8.62 13.57 -30.01
N VAL A 517 -7.38 13.42 -30.43
CA VAL A 517 -6.18 13.68 -29.62
C VAL A 517 -5.24 14.61 -30.38
N ASP A 518 -4.74 15.64 -29.70
CA ASP A 518 -3.73 16.59 -30.19
C ASP A 518 -2.75 16.88 -29.05
N ILE A 519 -1.59 16.21 -29.09
CA ILE A 519 -0.54 16.25 -28.05
C ILE A 519 0.67 16.99 -28.62
N GLN A 520 1.11 18.00 -27.91
CA GLN A 520 2.24 18.84 -28.31
C GLN A 520 3.58 18.11 -28.19
N PRO A 521 4.61 18.49 -28.98
CA PRO A 521 5.93 17.85 -28.93
C PRO A 521 6.55 17.90 -27.53
N GLY A 522 7.20 16.81 -27.12
CA GLY A 522 7.89 16.71 -25.82
C GLY A 522 7.04 16.20 -24.66
N ILE A 523 5.70 16.26 -24.75
CA ILE A 523 4.80 15.63 -23.77
C ILE A 523 5.03 14.12 -23.80
N ARG A 524 5.46 13.55 -22.66
CA ARG A 524 5.81 12.13 -22.51
C ARG A 524 4.60 11.24 -22.21
N TYR A 525 3.75 11.68 -21.29
CA TYR A 525 2.53 10.98 -20.89
C TYR A 525 1.33 11.92 -20.96
N TRP A 526 0.21 11.41 -21.51
CA TRP A 526 -1.02 12.17 -21.66
C TRP A 526 -2.20 11.38 -21.14
N LYS A 527 -2.89 11.92 -20.12
CA LYS A 527 -4.10 11.33 -19.56
C LYS A 527 -5.31 11.88 -20.30
N GLY A 528 -6.03 11.03 -21.01
CA GLY A 528 -7.28 11.37 -21.67
C GLY A 528 -8.48 10.70 -21.02
N ILE A 529 -9.66 11.19 -21.38
CA ILE A 529 -10.96 10.59 -21.04
C ILE A 529 -11.81 10.46 -22.31
N MET A 530 -12.64 9.43 -22.36
CA MET A 530 -13.55 9.17 -23.47
C MET A 530 -14.89 8.65 -22.94
N GLU A 531 -15.98 9.28 -23.38
CA GLU A 531 -17.32 8.75 -23.14
C GLU A 531 -17.55 7.53 -24.06
N CYS A 532 -18.03 6.44 -23.46
CA CYS A 532 -18.35 5.18 -24.10
C CYS A 532 -19.80 4.80 -23.80
N LYS A 533 -20.47 4.15 -24.77
CA LYS A 533 -21.87 3.73 -24.65
C LYS A 533 -22.15 2.45 -25.44
N ILE A 534 -22.47 1.37 -24.73
CA ILE A 534 -22.90 0.12 -25.37
C ILE A 534 -24.36 0.26 -25.82
N THR A 535 -24.58 0.23 -27.14
CA THR A 535 -25.91 0.43 -27.76
C THR A 535 -26.54 -0.86 -28.30
N LYS A 536 -25.75 -1.91 -28.56
CA LYS A 536 -26.24 -3.24 -28.93
C LYS A 536 -26.26 -4.15 -27.72
N TYR A 537 -27.36 -4.89 -27.54
CA TYR A 537 -27.51 -5.81 -26.44
C TYR A 537 -27.03 -7.21 -26.81
N TYR A 538 -26.18 -7.78 -25.97
CA TYR A 538 -25.76 -9.18 -26.00
C TYR A 538 -26.09 -9.82 -24.65
N LYS A 539 -26.40 -11.11 -24.63
CA LYS A 539 -26.63 -11.85 -23.37
C LYS A 539 -25.29 -12.24 -22.74
N SER A 540 -25.28 -12.55 -21.45
CA SER A 540 -24.09 -13.11 -20.79
C SER A 540 -23.59 -14.36 -21.53
N PRO A 541 -22.31 -14.42 -21.93
CA PRO A 541 -21.74 -15.60 -22.56
C PRO A 541 -21.39 -16.65 -21.49
N THR A 542 -22.09 -17.78 -21.48
CA THR A 542 -21.89 -18.84 -20.46
C THR A 542 -21.58 -20.18 -21.09
N ASP A 543 -20.84 -21.02 -20.36
CA ASP A 543 -20.65 -22.42 -20.72
C ASP A 543 -21.85 -23.31 -20.33
N SER A 544 -21.69 -24.61 -20.54
CA SER A 544 -22.70 -25.64 -20.26
C SER A 544 -23.11 -25.72 -18.78
N ASN A 545 -22.31 -25.17 -17.87
CA ASN A 545 -22.58 -25.14 -16.43
C ASN A 545 -23.21 -23.80 -16.00
N GLY A 546 -23.46 -22.88 -16.94
CA GLY A 546 -23.91 -21.53 -16.66
C GLY A 546 -22.80 -20.60 -16.16
N THR A 547 -21.54 -21.02 -16.18
CA THR A 547 -20.41 -20.18 -15.75
C THR A 547 -20.00 -19.23 -16.88
N GLY A 548 -19.79 -17.95 -16.57
CA GLY A 548 -19.36 -16.95 -17.55
C GLY A 548 -18.03 -17.33 -18.19
N TYR A 549 -17.91 -17.20 -19.52
CA TYR A 549 -16.71 -17.60 -20.24
C TYR A 549 -16.40 -16.69 -21.44
N ALA A 550 -15.10 -16.50 -21.72
CA ALA A 550 -14.60 -15.60 -22.75
C ALA A 550 -15.22 -14.19 -22.61
N THR A 551 -15.01 -13.57 -21.45
CA THR A 551 -15.50 -12.25 -21.09
C THR A 551 -15.09 -11.19 -22.12
N PRO A 552 -16.01 -10.38 -22.65
CA PRO A 552 -15.67 -9.36 -23.64
C PRO A 552 -14.61 -8.38 -23.12
N ALA A 553 -13.65 -8.06 -23.98
CA ALA A 553 -12.62 -7.05 -23.70
C ALA A 553 -13.03 -5.70 -24.29
N LEU A 554 -12.59 -4.62 -23.65
CA LEU A 554 -12.54 -3.29 -24.21
C LEU A 554 -11.10 -3.01 -24.62
N HIS A 555 -10.87 -2.79 -25.91
CA HIS A 555 -9.58 -2.39 -26.47
C HIS A 555 -9.65 -0.98 -27.04
N LEU A 556 -8.52 -0.26 -26.96
CA LEU A 556 -8.37 1.04 -27.59
C LEU A 556 -7.54 0.94 -28.87
N TYR A 557 -8.01 1.56 -29.94
CA TYR A 557 -7.34 1.59 -31.23
C TYR A 557 -7.03 3.03 -31.63
N TRP A 558 -5.82 3.25 -32.12
CA TRP A 558 -5.30 4.53 -32.62
C TRP A 558 -5.36 4.62 -34.14
N LYS A 559 -5.64 5.82 -34.65
CA LYS A 559 -5.45 6.17 -36.06
C LYS A 559 -4.83 7.57 -36.14
N PRO A 560 -3.60 7.73 -36.64
CA PRO A 560 -2.97 9.05 -36.76
C PRO A 560 -3.64 9.89 -37.85
N GLU A 561 -3.53 11.21 -37.75
CA GLU A 561 -4.07 12.16 -38.72
C GLU A 561 -3.55 11.88 -40.14
N GLY A 562 -4.46 11.88 -41.12
CA GLY A 562 -4.17 11.53 -42.51
C GLY A 562 -4.15 10.03 -42.83
N SER A 563 -4.25 9.13 -41.83
CA SER A 563 -4.34 7.68 -42.04
C SER A 563 -5.79 7.19 -42.23
N SER A 564 -5.94 6.09 -42.97
CA SER A 564 -7.13 5.23 -42.95
C SER A 564 -7.06 4.13 -41.88
N GLU A 565 -5.85 3.69 -41.53
CA GLU A 565 -5.60 2.46 -40.77
C GLU A 565 -5.71 2.67 -39.26
N TRP A 566 -6.46 1.77 -38.61
CA TRP A 566 -6.54 1.66 -37.16
C TRP A 566 -5.57 0.59 -36.66
N THR A 567 -4.72 0.94 -35.69
CA THR A 567 -3.79 0.02 -35.02
C THR A 567 -4.17 -0.11 -33.55
N LEU A 568 -4.03 -1.29 -32.96
CA LEU A 568 -4.24 -1.47 -31.51
C LEU A 568 -3.24 -0.58 -30.74
N LEU A 569 -3.71 0.10 -29.68
CA LEU A 569 -2.81 0.71 -28.72
C LEU A 569 -2.13 -0.39 -27.90
N ARG A 570 -0.89 -0.69 -28.29
CA ARG A 570 -0.01 -1.64 -27.59
C ARG A 570 0.31 -1.16 -26.17
N LEU A 571 0.59 -2.11 -25.29
CA LEU A 571 1.01 -1.86 -23.91
C LEU A 571 2.33 -1.07 -23.81
N ASP A 572 2.46 -0.17 -22.82
CA ASP A 572 3.73 0.44 -22.42
C ASP A 572 4.31 -0.26 -21.16
N ALA A 573 4.92 -1.43 -21.38
CA ALA A 573 5.50 -2.25 -20.31
C ALA A 573 6.93 -1.86 -19.91
N ASP A 574 7.52 -0.84 -20.53
CA ASP A 574 8.97 -0.58 -20.55
C ASP A 574 9.62 -0.50 -19.15
N TYR A 575 8.93 0.07 -18.16
CA TYR A 575 9.41 0.21 -16.79
C TYR A 575 9.64 -1.13 -16.07
N LEU A 576 8.92 -2.20 -16.45
CA LEU A 576 9.15 -3.57 -15.95
C LEU A 576 10.53 -4.09 -16.38
N PHE A 577 11.08 -3.55 -17.47
CA PHE A 577 12.39 -3.89 -18.02
C PHE A 577 13.51 -2.99 -17.47
N ASN A 578 13.32 -2.46 -16.26
CA ASN A 578 14.40 -1.95 -15.42
C ASN A 578 15.06 -3.11 -14.66
N ASN A 579 16.39 -3.14 -14.64
CA ASN A 579 17.19 -4.12 -13.88
C ASN A 579 16.92 -4.04 -12.35
N ASN A 580 16.49 -2.87 -11.86
CA ASN A 580 16.12 -2.66 -10.46
C ASN A 580 14.63 -2.96 -10.15
N TYR A 581 13.84 -3.49 -11.09
CA TYR A 581 12.45 -3.86 -10.82
C TYR A 581 12.37 -5.05 -9.86
N GLN A 582 11.52 -4.97 -8.84
CA GLN A 582 11.37 -5.98 -7.76
C GLN A 582 9.90 -6.33 -7.48
N GLY A 583 8.97 -6.00 -8.39
CA GLY A 583 7.54 -6.29 -8.21
C GLY A 583 7.24 -7.80 -8.23
N ALA A 584 6.20 -8.21 -7.52
CA ALA A 584 5.97 -9.61 -7.17
C ALA A 584 5.44 -10.47 -8.34
N ASP A 585 4.63 -9.90 -9.24
CA ASP A 585 4.14 -10.57 -10.45
C ASP A 585 3.76 -9.53 -11.52
N VAL A 586 3.68 -9.95 -12.79
CA VAL A 586 3.42 -9.11 -13.98
C VAL A 586 1.92 -9.07 -14.34
N TRP A 587 1.05 -9.74 -13.56
CA TRP A 587 -0.36 -9.91 -13.92
C TRP A 587 -1.18 -8.62 -14.01
N ASP A 588 -1.02 -7.70 -13.05
CA ASP A 588 -1.85 -6.50 -12.90
C ASP A 588 -1.06 -5.18 -12.99
N GLU A 589 0.24 -5.25 -13.29
CA GLU A 589 1.14 -4.09 -13.30
C GLU A 589 0.77 -3.02 -14.34
N THR A 590 0.43 -3.43 -15.56
CA THR A 590 -0.07 -2.53 -16.60
C THR A 590 -0.90 -3.31 -17.61
N LEU A 591 -1.96 -2.67 -18.13
CA LEU A 591 -2.95 -3.26 -19.04
C LEU A 591 -3.24 -2.31 -20.21
N ASN A 592 -3.57 -2.87 -21.37
CA ASN A 592 -4.06 -2.14 -22.54
C ASN A 592 -5.49 -2.53 -22.95
N TYR A 593 -6.23 -3.15 -22.01
CA TYR A 593 -7.64 -3.52 -22.12
C TYR A 593 -8.35 -3.48 -20.76
N ILE A 594 -9.68 -3.50 -20.79
CA ILE A 594 -10.54 -3.72 -19.60
C ILE A 594 -11.49 -4.88 -19.91
N ASN A 595 -11.67 -5.86 -19.03
CA ASN A 595 -12.75 -6.85 -19.20
C ASN A 595 -14.09 -6.20 -18.81
N LEU A 596 -15.08 -6.17 -19.71
CA LEU A 596 -16.37 -5.50 -19.49
C LEU A 596 -17.57 -6.45 -19.62
N ILE A 597 -18.46 -6.40 -18.63
CA ILE A 597 -19.75 -7.09 -18.60
C ILE A 597 -20.89 -6.08 -18.43
N LEU A 598 -22.08 -6.37 -18.98
CA LEU A 598 -23.24 -5.53 -18.73
C LEU A 598 -23.74 -5.72 -17.29
N SER A 599 -24.20 -4.65 -16.65
CA SER A 599 -24.68 -4.69 -15.26
C SER A 599 -25.82 -5.68 -15.01
N ASP A 600 -26.64 -5.98 -16.03
CA ASP A 600 -27.78 -6.92 -15.99
C ASP A 600 -27.39 -8.38 -16.28
N TRP A 601 -26.12 -8.66 -16.60
CA TRP A 601 -25.60 -10.03 -16.62
C TRP A 601 -25.41 -10.47 -15.16
N ASN A 602 -26.32 -11.32 -14.65
CA ASN A 602 -26.28 -11.83 -13.27
C ASN A 602 -24.90 -12.37 -12.88
#